data_AF-A0A317ZJR9-F1
#
_entry.id   AF-A0A317ZJR9-F1
#
_cell.length_a   1.000
_cell.length_b   1.000
_cell.length_c   1.000
_cell.angle_alpha   90.00
_cell.angle_beta   90.00
_cell.angle_gamma   90.00
#
_symmetry.space_group_name_H-M   'P 1'
#
loop_
_entity.id
_entity.type
_entity.pdbx_description
1 polymer ?
#
loop_
_entity_poly.entity_id
_entity_poly.type
_entity_poly.pdbx_seq_one_letter_code
_entity_poly.pdbx_strand_id
1 'polypeptide(L)'
;MEDNIMKKGIIQSRYGRPMDSRRGSAMLTSVIFSFLVMTLMGSYLYLSSGEYRISTRSFLSNASFNLAEGGIDLALDAIQSGNSTGWTKGIDGSGRRYWARAYTDYDLGGNITGEIKIVILDPQSQTPEIYTEGLAKGHVAGDVKKQLYANLTSGFLPFSNGFNTKRGIVLKGNNVTFDSYDSRNGPYGGSNINSEITIATTSVDVDSVDIGNADVYGYVATGKNMPDVGPKGSITDYDNPGKVDNSRITTDYYAEFPDVEAPGMFLPFTSIPSSGTILGGNYDVSNWSLSGSDTVYITGPTRVKISGDIDVTGTASIVIEPTGSLEIYTDDDINIAGNGIVNETEKPEKLMIFGVDKGLGDDEIKISGNGSLYAAVYAPNAVVTLNGGGSSGAGQVYGAVVGYDADLVGNAHFSYDEALEEYNLGSGGYEIDEWVELAGVSMTAMNLDMGKYGL
;
A
#
# COMPACT_ATOMS: atom_id res chain seq x y z
N MET A 1 -15.34 40.25 129.94
CA MET A 1 -16.50 39.59 130.57
C MET A 1 -16.79 38.32 129.79
N GLU A 2 -16.38 37.21 130.42
CA GLU A 2 -16.89 35.84 130.29
C GLU A 2 -16.70 35.11 128.95
N ASP A 3 -15.66 34.26 128.81
CA ASP A 3 -15.45 32.90 129.35
C ASP A 3 -16.28 31.78 128.69
N ASN A 4 -15.56 30.69 128.40
CA ASN A 4 -15.99 29.29 128.28
C ASN A 4 -16.72 28.86 126.99
N ILE A 5 -16.40 27.75 126.30
CA ILE A 5 -15.51 26.61 126.56
C ILE A 5 -15.04 26.00 125.22
N MET A 6 -13.79 25.57 125.22
CA MET A 6 -13.17 24.70 124.23
C MET A 6 -13.80 23.30 124.14
N LYS A 7 -13.92 22.76 122.92
CA LYS A 7 -13.70 21.33 122.67
C LYS A 7 -12.77 21.13 121.47
N LYS A 8 -11.50 20.86 121.79
CA LYS A 8 -10.47 20.34 120.88
C LYS A 8 -10.91 18.98 120.35
N GLY A 9 -11.08 18.89 119.03
CA GLY A 9 -11.09 17.64 118.28
C GLY A 9 -10.07 17.76 117.15
N ILE A 10 -8.83 17.38 117.43
CA ILE A 10 -7.77 17.27 116.42
C ILE A 10 -8.11 16.06 115.55
N ILE A 11 -8.52 16.31 114.30
CA ILE A 11 -8.55 15.28 113.26
C ILE A 11 -7.58 15.73 112.18
N GLN A 12 -6.52 14.93 112.04
CA GLN A 12 -5.39 15.19 111.15
C GLN A 12 -5.86 15.33 109.70
N SER A 13 -5.43 16.41 109.07
CA SER A 13 -5.45 16.63 107.63
C SER A 13 -4.89 15.40 106.90
N ARG A 14 -5.75 14.68 106.16
CA ARG A 14 -5.29 13.72 105.18
C ARG A 14 -4.61 14.50 104.06
N TYR A 15 -3.29 14.34 103.96
CA TYR A 15 -2.49 14.70 102.81
C TYR A 15 -3.22 14.39 101.50
N GLY A 16 -3.68 15.42 100.79
CA GLY A 16 -3.94 15.30 99.36
C GLY A 16 -2.61 14.99 98.68
N ARG A 17 -2.49 13.81 98.07
CA ARG A 17 -1.39 13.54 97.13
C ARG A 17 -1.47 14.61 96.03
N PRO A 18 -0.39 15.33 95.70
CA PRO A 18 -0.40 16.14 94.50
C PRO A 18 -0.61 15.19 93.31
N MET A 19 -1.71 15.36 92.59
CA MET A 19 -1.83 14.76 91.26
C MET A 19 -0.73 15.36 90.40
N ASP A 20 0.18 14.50 89.95
CA ASP A 20 1.36 14.82 89.16
C ASP A 20 0.91 15.33 87.78
N SER A 21 0.67 16.64 87.65
CA SER A 21 0.10 17.30 86.45
C SER A 21 0.94 17.14 85.18
N ARG A 22 2.19 16.69 85.32
CA ARG A 22 3.10 16.34 84.21
C ARG A 22 2.70 15.06 83.48
N ARG A 23 1.98 14.13 84.13
CA ARG A 23 1.56 12.85 83.52
C ARG A 23 0.36 13.01 82.59
N GLY A 24 -0.56 13.92 82.90
CA GLY A 24 -1.73 14.22 82.06
C GLY A 24 -1.38 15.01 80.80
N SER A 25 -0.48 15.99 80.89
CA SER A 25 0.00 16.75 79.73
C SER A 25 0.83 15.90 78.78
N ALA A 26 1.67 15.00 79.31
CA ALA A 26 2.45 14.07 78.50
C ALA A 26 1.56 13.09 77.70
N MET A 27 0.49 12.57 78.31
CA MET A 27 -0.48 11.72 77.62
C MET A 27 -1.25 12.47 76.53
N LEU A 28 -1.66 13.72 76.78
CA LEU A 28 -2.37 14.53 75.78
C LEU A 28 -1.47 14.81 74.57
N THR A 29 -0.21 15.20 74.81
CA THR A 29 0.76 15.43 73.73
C THR A 29 1.05 14.17 72.94
N SER A 30 1.15 13.00 73.59
CA SER A 30 1.34 11.74 72.87
C SER A 30 0.14 11.35 72.02
N VAL A 31 -1.10 11.56 72.50
CA VAL A 31 -2.32 11.25 71.73
C VAL A 31 -2.45 12.15 70.52
N ILE A 32 -2.19 13.46 70.66
CA ILE A 32 -2.22 14.41 69.56
C ILE A 32 -1.13 14.07 68.52
N PHE A 33 0.08 13.74 68.98
CA PHE A 33 1.17 13.37 68.10
C PHE A 33 0.89 12.04 67.37
N SER A 34 0.36 11.03 68.07
CA SER A 34 -0.07 9.78 67.45
C SER A 34 -1.19 9.99 66.43
N PHE A 35 -2.15 10.86 66.70
CA PHE A 35 -3.22 11.19 65.74
C PHE A 35 -2.65 11.85 64.48
N LEU A 36 -1.77 12.84 64.63
CA LEU A 36 -1.09 13.49 63.50
C LEU A 36 -0.29 12.49 62.66
N VAL A 37 0.48 11.61 63.30
CA VAL A 37 1.25 10.57 62.60
C VAL A 37 0.32 9.59 61.87
N MET A 38 -0.78 9.15 62.50
CA MET A 38 -1.76 8.27 61.85
C MET A 38 -2.42 8.92 60.64
N THR A 39 -2.78 10.20 60.71
CA THR A 39 -3.35 10.93 59.56
C THR A 39 -2.33 11.03 58.42
N LEU A 40 -1.08 11.39 58.71
CA LEU A 40 -0.02 11.48 57.70
C LEU A 40 0.30 10.12 57.07
N MET A 41 0.38 9.06 57.87
CA MET A 41 0.58 7.70 57.37
C MET A 41 -0.59 7.24 56.50
N GLY A 42 -1.83 7.54 56.90
CA GLY A 42 -3.02 7.23 56.12
C GLY A 42 -3.02 7.92 54.76
N SER A 43 -2.70 9.21 54.71
CA SER A 43 -2.57 9.97 53.46
C SER A 43 -1.47 9.43 52.56
N TYR A 44 -0.30 9.10 53.11
CA TYR A 44 0.81 8.55 52.34
C TYR A 44 0.50 7.16 51.78
N LEU A 45 -0.11 6.28 52.57
CA LEU A 45 -0.51 4.94 52.11
C LEU A 45 -1.57 5.02 51.01
N TYR A 46 -2.51 5.97 51.10
CA TYR A 46 -3.50 6.22 50.05
C TYR A 46 -2.83 6.69 48.75
N LEU A 47 -1.92 7.66 48.83
CA LEU A 47 -1.17 8.14 47.67
C LEU A 47 -0.33 7.02 47.04
N SER A 48 0.43 6.29 47.85
CA SER A 48 1.27 5.17 47.39
C SER A 48 0.44 4.05 46.75
N SER A 49 -0.74 3.75 47.28
CA SER A 49 -1.67 2.80 46.65
C SER A 49 -2.22 3.32 45.31
N GLY A 50 -2.49 4.63 45.22
CA GLY A 50 -2.89 5.28 43.98
C GLY A 50 -1.79 5.25 42.91
N GLU A 51 -0.57 5.63 43.28
CA GLU A 51 0.61 5.57 42.41
C GLU A 51 0.87 4.14 41.92
N TYR A 52 0.80 3.15 42.81
CA TYR A 52 0.93 1.74 42.45
C TYR A 52 -0.15 1.34 41.42
N ARG A 53 -1.42 1.68 41.65
CA ARG A 53 -2.51 1.34 40.72
C ARG A 53 -2.35 2.00 39.36
N ILE A 54 -1.97 3.28 39.31
CA ILE A 54 -1.76 4.02 38.06
C ILE A 54 -0.55 3.46 37.31
N SER A 55 0.55 3.23 38.02
CA SER A 55 1.76 2.62 37.45
C SER A 55 1.46 1.25 36.86
N THR A 56 0.75 0.38 37.60
CA THR A 56 0.42 -0.94 37.07
C THR A 56 -0.56 -0.87 35.91
N ARG A 57 -1.56 0.03 35.95
CA ARG A 57 -2.48 0.23 34.81
C ARG A 57 -1.74 0.71 33.57
N SER A 58 -0.77 1.61 33.71
CA SER A 58 0.08 2.06 32.61
C SER A 58 0.94 0.91 32.07
N PHE A 59 1.58 0.12 32.95
CA PHE A 59 2.34 -1.07 32.54
C PHE A 59 1.48 -2.07 31.76
N LEU A 60 0.33 -2.46 32.30
CA LEU A 60 -0.58 -3.41 31.67
C LEU A 60 -1.11 -2.90 30.32
N SER A 61 -1.42 -1.60 30.22
CA SER A 61 -1.85 -0.98 28.96
C SER A 61 -0.77 -1.05 27.89
N ASN A 62 0.47 -0.69 28.23
CA ASN A 62 1.60 -0.77 27.30
C ASN A 62 1.91 -2.21 26.91
N ALA A 63 1.87 -3.15 27.87
CA ALA A 63 2.08 -4.56 27.60
C ALA A 63 1.01 -5.13 26.65
N SER A 64 -0.27 -4.84 26.91
CA SER A 64 -1.37 -5.26 26.02
C SER A 64 -1.28 -4.65 24.62
N PHE A 65 -0.80 -3.41 24.50
CA PHE A 65 -0.59 -2.76 23.21
C PHE A 65 0.54 -3.44 22.42
N ASN A 66 1.71 -3.64 23.03
CA ASN A 66 2.84 -4.32 22.39
C ASN A 66 2.50 -5.76 21.99
N LEU A 67 1.69 -6.47 22.79
CA LEU A 67 1.17 -7.79 22.45
C LEU A 67 0.27 -7.76 21.21
N ALA A 68 -0.58 -6.73 21.10
CA ALA A 68 -1.44 -6.57 19.93
C ALA A 68 -0.63 -6.22 18.67
N GLU A 69 0.40 -5.37 18.78
CA GLU A 69 1.34 -5.08 17.67
C GLU A 69 2.08 -6.32 17.20
N GLY A 70 2.63 -7.12 18.13
CA GLY A 70 3.25 -8.40 17.78
C GLY A 70 2.28 -9.37 17.09
N GLY A 71 0.98 -9.24 17.35
CA GLY A 71 -0.06 -9.95 16.61
C GLY A 71 -0.18 -9.53 15.15
N ILE A 72 0.07 -8.25 14.83
CA ILE A 72 0.04 -7.75 13.44
C ILE A 72 1.21 -8.33 12.67
N ASP A 73 2.41 -8.36 13.26
CA ASP A 73 3.59 -8.98 12.65
C ASP A 73 3.37 -10.47 12.35
N LEU A 74 2.78 -11.20 13.31
CA LEU A 74 2.45 -12.62 13.14
C LEU A 74 1.37 -12.84 12.06
N ALA A 75 0.45 -11.90 11.90
CA ALA A 75 -0.55 -11.94 10.84
C ALA A 75 0.08 -11.68 9.47
N LEU A 76 0.93 -10.66 9.36
CA LEU A 76 1.67 -10.31 8.14
C LEU A 76 2.52 -11.49 7.66
N ASP A 77 3.27 -12.14 8.55
CA ASP A 77 4.06 -13.33 8.20
C ASP A 77 3.18 -14.48 7.67
N ALA A 78 2.03 -14.73 8.30
CA ALA A 78 1.12 -15.79 7.86
C ALA A 78 0.50 -15.51 6.49
N ILE A 79 0.14 -14.26 6.21
CA ILE A 79 -0.42 -13.86 4.91
C ILE A 79 0.68 -13.90 3.84
N GLN A 80 1.85 -13.30 4.10
CA GLN A 80 2.97 -13.23 3.16
C GLN A 80 3.51 -14.62 2.79
N SER A 81 3.61 -15.52 3.75
CA SER A 81 4.03 -16.90 3.51
C SER A 81 2.93 -17.79 2.91
N GLY A 82 1.67 -17.32 2.92
CA GLY A 82 0.49 -18.14 2.61
C GLY A 82 0.29 -19.33 3.55
N ASN A 83 1.03 -19.40 4.66
CA ASN A 83 1.06 -20.56 5.54
C ASN A 83 -0.01 -20.45 6.64
N SER A 84 -1.16 -21.06 6.39
CA SER A 84 -2.26 -21.15 7.36
C SER A 84 -2.12 -22.29 8.37
N THR A 85 -0.94 -22.91 8.54
CA THR A 85 -0.76 -24.02 9.48
C THR A 85 -0.95 -23.55 10.93
N GLY A 86 -1.86 -24.21 11.67
CA GLY A 86 -2.17 -23.84 13.06
C GLY A 86 -3.17 -22.69 13.22
N TRP A 87 -3.69 -22.14 12.11
CA TRP A 87 -4.77 -21.17 12.12
C TRP A 87 -6.12 -21.87 12.01
N THR A 88 -7.08 -21.44 12.82
CA THR A 88 -8.50 -21.80 12.68
C THR A 88 -9.05 -21.09 11.45
N LYS A 89 -9.69 -21.84 10.55
CA LYS A 89 -10.22 -21.30 9.30
C LYS A 89 -11.73 -21.45 9.24
N GLY A 90 -12.42 -20.45 8.72
CA GLY A 90 -13.86 -20.51 8.53
C GLY A 90 -14.39 -19.41 7.63
N ILE A 91 -15.71 -19.31 7.60
CA ILE A 91 -16.45 -18.24 6.95
C ILE A 91 -17.28 -17.56 8.05
N ASP A 92 -17.25 -16.24 8.09
CA ASP A 92 -18.01 -15.46 9.08
C ASP A 92 -19.50 -15.33 8.70
N GLY A 93 -20.29 -14.67 9.55
CA GLY A 93 -21.71 -14.45 9.31
C GLY A 93 -22.03 -13.58 8.08
N SER A 94 -21.04 -12.88 7.54
CA SER A 94 -21.14 -12.01 6.37
C SER A 94 -20.62 -12.69 5.10
N GLY A 95 -20.17 -13.95 5.18
CA GLY A 95 -19.64 -14.71 4.05
C GLY A 95 -18.15 -14.49 3.76
N ARG A 96 -17.43 -13.75 4.63
CA ARG A 96 -15.99 -13.48 4.48
C ARG A 96 -15.17 -14.64 5.00
N ARG A 97 -14.06 -14.96 4.33
CA ARG A 97 -13.15 -16.02 4.81
C ARG A 97 -12.31 -15.46 5.95
N TYR A 98 -12.02 -16.26 6.97
CA TYR A 98 -11.15 -15.82 8.05
C TYR A 98 -10.11 -16.86 8.45
N TRP A 99 -8.95 -16.37 8.90
CA TRP A 99 -7.95 -17.13 9.66
C TRP A 99 -7.86 -16.55 11.07
N ALA A 100 -7.94 -17.39 12.09
CA ALA A 100 -7.94 -16.98 13.49
C ALA A 100 -6.93 -17.79 14.30
N ARG A 101 -6.18 -17.14 15.20
CA ARG A 101 -5.20 -17.81 16.06
C ARG A 101 -5.03 -17.07 17.39
N ALA A 102 -4.82 -17.84 18.45
CA ALA A 102 -4.45 -17.32 19.76
C ALA A 102 -3.07 -17.85 20.18
N TYR A 103 -2.30 -17.00 20.84
CA TYR A 103 -1.05 -17.33 21.51
C TYR A 103 -1.21 -16.96 22.99
N THR A 104 -1.12 -17.96 23.86
CA THR A 104 -1.35 -17.81 25.30
C THR A 104 -0.05 -17.93 26.09
N ASP A 105 -0.11 -17.59 27.37
CA ASP A 105 0.91 -17.88 28.37
C ASP A 105 2.25 -17.15 28.18
N TYR A 106 2.24 -15.94 27.61
CA TYR A 106 3.42 -15.07 27.63
C TYR A 106 3.70 -14.58 29.05
N ASP A 107 4.91 -14.80 29.57
CA ASP A 107 5.31 -14.27 30.87
C ASP A 107 5.65 -12.78 30.76
N LEU A 108 4.85 -11.92 31.38
CA LEU A 108 5.07 -10.48 31.45
C LEU A 108 5.74 -10.06 32.78
N GLY A 109 6.10 -11.04 33.62
CA GLY A 109 6.67 -10.85 34.94
C GLY A 109 5.60 -10.56 36.01
N GLY A 110 5.96 -10.84 37.28
CA GLY A 110 5.10 -10.51 38.42
C GLY A 110 3.77 -11.27 38.49
N ASN A 111 3.73 -12.52 37.99
CA ASN A 111 2.52 -13.35 37.83
C ASN A 111 1.47 -12.76 36.85
N ILE A 112 1.90 -11.88 35.95
CA ILE A 112 1.06 -11.36 34.88
C ILE A 112 1.32 -12.20 33.64
N THR A 113 0.26 -12.69 33.02
CA THR A 113 0.34 -13.43 31.76
C THR A 113 -0.24 -12.63 30.60
N GLY A 114 0.39 -12.76 29.44
CA GLY A 114 -0.01 -12.14 28.19
C GLY A 114 -0.68 -13.14 27.26
N GLU A 115 -1.64 -12.66 26.48
CA GLU A 115 -2.29 -13.41 25.40
C GLU A 115 -2.44 -12.51 24.17
N ILE A 116 -2.21 -13.08 22.99
CA ILE A 116 -2.40 -12.44 21.69
C ILE A 116 -3.49 -13.21 20.96
N LYS A 117 -4.55 -12.53 20.54
CA LYS A 117 -5.58 -13.07 19.66
C LYS A 117 -5.50 -12.37 18.31
N ILE A 118 -5.60 -13.10 17.22
CA ILE A 118 -5.45 -12.59 15.86
C ILE A 118 -6.58 -13.13 15.01
N VAL A 119 -7.26 -12.24 14.28
CA VAL A 119 -8.24 -12.59 13.25
C VAL A 119 -7.86 -11.85 11.97
N ILE A 120 -7.73 -12.59 10.89
CA ILE A 120 -7.46 -12.07 9.55
C ILE A 120 -8.71 -12.33 8.71
N LEU A 121 -9.31 -11.29 8.16
CA LEU A 121 -10.44 -11.38 7.24
C LEU A 121 -9.94 -11.28 5.81
N ASP A 122 -10.51 -12.12 4.95
CA ASP A 122 -10.13 -12.31 3.55
C ASP A 122 -8.61 -12.45 3.33
N PRO A 123 -7.92 -13.37 4.05
CA PRO A 123 -6.44 -13.49 4.12
C PRO A 123 -5.73 -13.82 2.79
N GLN A 124 -6.47 -13.94 1.69
CA GLN A 124 -5.96 -14.25 0.35
C GLN A 124 -6.48 -13.23 -0.68
N SER A 125 -7.13 -12.16 -0.24
CA SER A 125 -7.53 -11.05 -1.09
C SER A 125 -6.36 -10.08 -1.28
N GLN A 126 -6.53 -9.11 -2.18
CA GLN A 126 -5.62 -7.98 -2.34
C GLN A 126 -5.74 -6.98 -1.19
N THR A 127 -6.80 -7.06 -0.39
CA THR A 127 -7.08 -6.13 0.72
C THR A 127 -7.51 -6.86 1.99
N PRO A 128 -6.64 -7.67 2.62
CA PRO A 128 -6.99 -8.38 3.84
C PRO A 128 -7.02 -7.42 5.02
N GLU A 129 -7.94 -7.69 5.95
CA GLU A 129 -8.07 -6.93 7.19
C GLU A 129 -7.54 -7.75 8.36
N ILE A 130 -6.74 -7.14 9.22
CA ILE A 130 -6.18 -7.77 10.42
C ILE A 130 -6.76 -7.11 11.66
N TYR A 131 -7.26 -7.93 12.57
CA TYR A 131 -7.66 -7.54 13.91
C TYR A 131 -6.82 -8.30 14.92
N THR A 132 -6.15 -7.58 15.83
CA THR A 132 -5.34 -8.20 16.88
C THR A 132 -5.76 -7.69 18.24
N GLU A 133 -5.94 -8.58 19.21
CA GLU A 133 -6.25 -8.23 20.60
C GLU A 133 -5.13 -8.72 21.50
N GLY A 134 -4.48 -7.79 22.20
CA GLY A 134 -3.51 -8.10 23.25
C GLY A 134 -4.19 -8.02 24.62
N LEU A 135 -4.06 -9.08 25.43
CA LEU A 135 -4.61 -9.15 26.77
C LEU A 135 -3.48 -9.34 27.78
N ALA A 136 -3.49 -8.53 28.84
CA ALA A 136 -2.63 -8.72 30.01
C ALA A 136 -3.50 -9.10 31.22
N LYS A 137 -3.27 -10.31 31.75
CA LYS A 137 -4.08 -10.99 32.77
C LYS A 137 -3.31 -11.21 34.07
N GLY A 138 -4.04 -11.38 35.18
CA GLY A 138 -3.47 -11.89 36.44
C GLY A 138 -3.09 -10.83 37.48
N HIS A 139 -3.35 -9.54 37.22
CA HIS A 139 -3.13 -8.47 38.21
C HIS A 139 -4.41 -8.17 39.02
N VAL A 140 -4.24 -7.84 40.31
CA VAL A 140 -5.35 -7.53 41.25
C VAL A 140 -6.20 -6.33 40.81
N ALA A 141 -5.63 -5.44 39.99
CA ALA A 141 -6.36 -4.30 39.42
C ALA A 141 -7.34 -4.67 38.30
N GLY A 142 -7.37 -5.95 37.87
CA GLY A 142 -8.15 -6.45 36.75
C GLY A 142 -7.36 -6.48 35.44
N ASP A 143 -7.86 -7.26 34.50
CA ASP A 143 -7.24 -7.46 33.19
C ASP A 143 -7.34 -6.20 32.33
N VAL A 144 -6.37 -6.01 31.44
CA VAL A 144 -6.36 -4.94 30.43
C VAL A 144 -6.31 -5.56 29.06
N LYS A 145 -7.14 -5.05 28.15
CA LYS A 145 -7.17 -5.47 26.75
C LYS A 145 -7.06 -4.26 25.83
N LYS A 146 -6.35 -4.43 24.71
CA LYS A 146 -6.21 -3.47 23.62
C LYS A 146 -6.41 -4.20 22.31
N GLN A 147 -7.17 -3.60 21.40
CA GLN A 147 -7.40 -4.15 20.07
C GLN A 147 -6.87 -3.18 19.02
N LEU A 148 -6.16 -3.70 18.03
CA LEU A 148 -5.66 -2.97 16.87
C LEU A 148 -6.34 -3.48 15.61
N TYR A 149 -6.45 -2.59 14.64
CA TYR A 149 -6.90 -2.87 13.28
C TYR A 149 -5.81 -2.45 12.30
N ALA A 150 -5.57 -3.29 11.29
CA ALA A 150 -4.77 -2.93 10.15
C ALA A 150 -5.46 -3.36 8.85
N ASN A 151 -5.48 -2.47 7.86
CA ASN A 151 -5.87 -2.80 6.50
C ASN A 151 -4.61 -2.93 5.65
N LEU A 152 -4.52 -4.00 4.87
CA LEU A 152 -3.39 -4.23 3.99
C LEU A 152 -3.80 -4.02 2.54
N THR A 153 -2.83 -3.70 1.70
CA THR A 153 -2.94 -3.76 0.25
C THR A 153 -1.82 -4.65 -0.28
N SER A 154 -2.09 -5.46 -1.30
CA SER A 154 -1.04 -6.25 -1.95
C SER A 154 -1.05 -6.12 -3.46
N GLY A 155 0.15 -6.36 -3.98
CA GLY A 155 0.44 -6.31 -5.38
C GLY A 155 1.00 -4.97 -5.80
N PHE A 156 1.31 -4.89 -7.08
CA PHE A 156 2.01 -3.78 -7.66
C PHE A 156 1.18 -3.25 -8.82
N LEU A 157 0.90 -1.95 -8.77
CA LEU A 157 0.10 -1.22 -9.74
C LEU A 157 1.05 -0.45 -10.67
N PRO A 158 1.64 -1.10 -11.69
CA PRO A 158 2.67 -0.50 -12.55
C PRO A 158 2.22 0.76 -13.29
N PHE A 159 0.92 0.86 -13.59
CA PHE A 159 0.40 1.81 -14.56
C PHE A 159 -0.32 3.00 -13.93
N SER A 160 -0.24 3.21 -12.62
CA SER A 160 -0.95 4.29 -11.91
C SER A 160 -0.69 5.69 -12.44
N ASN A 161 0.52 5.96 -12.94
CA ASN A 161 0.88 7.26 -13.50
C ASN A 161 0.64 7.36 -15.01
N GLY A 162 0.47 6.23 -15.70
CA GLY A 162 0.38 6.19 -17.16
C GLY A 162 1.72 6.25 -17.90
N PHE A 163 2.67 7.11 -17.53
CA PHE A 163 3.96 7.19 -18.22
C PHE A 163 5.15 7.29 -17.25
N ASN A 164 5.79 6.16 -16.95
CA ASN A 164 6.92 6.06 -16.03
C ASN A 164 8.24 5.71 -16.75
N THR A 165 9.33 6.36 -16.37
CA THR A 165 10.69 6.02 -16.84
C THR A 165 11.72 6.03 -15.70
N LYS A 166 12.69 5.10 -15.71
CA LYS A 166 13.78 5.13 -14.71
C LYS A 166 14.82 6.22 -15.00
N ARG A 167 15.24 6.39 -16.27
CA ARG A 167 16.28 7.34 -16.68
C ARG A 167 15.73 8.73 -16.98
N GLY A 168 14.58 8.78 -17.63
CA GLY A 168 13.96 10.03 -18.05
C GLY A 168 13.19 9.89 -19.36
N ILE A 169 12.69 11.02 -19.84
CA ILE A 169 11.97 11.17 -21.11
C ILE A 169 12.38 12.48 -21.77
N VAL A 170 12.61 12.45 -23.09
CA VAL A 170 12.94 13.64 -23.88
C VAL A 170 11.95 13.76 -25.04
N LEU A 171 11.02 14.69 -24.94
CA LEU A 171 10.01 14.94 -25.95
C LEU A 171 10.57 15.77 -27.11
N LYS A 172 10.92 15.09 -28.20
CA LYS A 172 11.43 15.73 -29.42
C LYS A 172 10.30 15.94 -30.42
N GLY A 173 9.71 17.14 -30.44
CA GLY A 173 8.71 17.47 -31.44
C GLY A 173 8.02 18.81 -31.19
N ASN A 174 7.33 19.31 -32.21
CA ASN A 174 6.30 20.33 -32.04
C ASN A 174 4.94 19.64 -32.11
N ASN A 175 3.99 20.04 -31.26
CA ASN A 175 2.63 19.50 -31.16
C ASN A 175 2.51 18.11 -30.53
N VAL A 176 3.40 17.76 -29.60
CA VAL A 176 3.23 16.54 -28.79
C VAL A 176 2.20 16.81 -27.70
N THR A 177 1.24 15.92 -27.50
CA THR A 177 0.17 16.02 -26.50
C THR A 177 0.15 14.77 -25.63
N PHE A 178 0.07 14.98 -24.32
CA PHE A 178 -0.20 13.95 -23.34
C PHE A 178 -1.51 14.27 -22.64
N ASP A 179 -2.43 13.31 -22.53
CA ASP A 179 -3.67 13.44 -21.78
C ASP A 179 -4.11 12.08 -21.22
N SER A 180 -5.31 12.00 -20.65
CA SER A 180 -5.90 10.72 -20.21
C SER A 180 -7.35 10.57 -20.68
N TYR A 181 -7.85 9.33 -20.58
CA TYR A 181 -9.25 8.96 -20.74
C TYR A 181 -9.52 7.69 -19.95
N ASP A 182 -10.80 7.31 -19.85
CA ASP A 182 -11.17 6.06 -19.19
C ASP A 182 -11.89 5.13 -20.19
N SER A 183 -11.25 4.02 -20.56
CA SER A 183 -11.84 3.03 -21.49
C SER A 183 -13.06 2.30 -20.93
N ARG A 184 -13.31 2.38 -19.61
CA ARG A 184 -14.55 1.89 -18.97
C ARG A 184 -15.75 2.77 -19.33
N ASN A 185 -15.52 4.06 -19.59
CA ASN A 185 -16.56 5.03 -19.95
C ASN A 185 -16.84 5.08 -21.46
N GLY A 186 -16.01 4.43 -22.28
CA GLY A 186 -16.14 4.35 -23.73
C GLY A 186 -14.86 4.71 -24.46
N PRO A 187 -14.92 4.93 -25.79
CA PRO A 187 -13.76 5.35 -26.57
C PRO A 187 -13.29 6.75 -26.16
N TYR A 188 -12.03 7.06 -26.47
CA TYR A 188 -11.46 8.39 -26.28
C TYR A 188 -12.24 9.45 -27.08
N GLY A 189 -12.44 10.62 -26.48
CA GLY A 189 -13.01 11.78 -27.16
C GLY A 189 -14.36 12.24 -26.60
N GLY A 190 -14.86 13.36 -27.14
CA GLY A 190 -16.10 13.96 -26.66
C GLY A 190 -15.97 14.44 -25.22
N SER A 191 -16.67 13.79 -24.29
CA SER A 191 -16.56 14.05 -22.85
C SER A 191 -15.61 13.11 -22.12
N ASN A 192 -15.03 12.13 -22.80
CA ASN A 192 -14.06 11.17 -22.24
C ASN A 192 -12.64 11.61 -22.60
N ILE A 193 -12.28 12.81 -22.15
CA ILE A 193 -10.95 13.40 -22.26
C ILE A 193 -10.68 14.06 -20.91
N ASN A 194 -9.61 13.61 -20.25
CA ASN A 194 -9.28 13.92 -18.88
C ASN A 194 -7.82 14.38 -18.77
N SER A 195 -7.42 14.87 -17.59
CA SER A 195 -6.09 15.40 -17.32
C SER A 195 -5.42 14.72 -16.12
N GLU A 196 -5.50 13.39 -16.06
CA GLU A 196 -5.02 12.57 -14.93
C GLU A 196 -3.76 11.77 -15.26
N ILE A 197 -3.20 11.89 -16.47
CA ILE A 197 -1.89 11.31 -16.78
C ILE A 197 -0.81 11.96 -15.91
N THR A 198 0.15 11.16 -15.45
CA THR A 198 1.35 11.63 -14.77
C THR A 198 2.60 11.16 -15.52
N ILE A 199 3.37 12.09 -16.06
CA ILE A 199 4.68 11.77 -16.65
C ILE A 199 5.70 11.77 -15.51
N ALA A 200 6.22 10.59 -15.18
CA ALA A 200 7.02 10.40 -13.99
C ALA A 200 8.39 9.79 -14.30
N THR A 201 9.43 10.30 -13.61
CA THR A 201 10.75 9.67 -13.59
C THR A 201 11.37 9.66 -12.21
N THR A 202 12.00 8.54 -11.84
CA THR A 202 12.77 8.42 -10.59
C THR A 202 14.19 9.00 -10.71
N SER A 203 14.58 9.42 -11.92
CA SER A 203 15.88 10.03 -12.16
C SER A 203 16.04 11.36 -11.42
N VAL A 204 17.26 11.57 -10.89
CA VAL A 204 17.69 12.79 -10.23
C VAL A 204 18.64 13.62 -11.12
N ASP A 205 18.84 13.18 -12.35
CA ASP A 205 19.66 13.87 -13.34
C ASP A 205 19.02 15.17 -13.78
N VAL A 206 19.84 16.12 -14.23
CA VAL A 206 19.35 17.37 -14.83
C VAL A 206 18.76 17.03 -16.20
N ASP A 207 17.67 17.69 -16.57
CA ASP A 207 16.96 17.47 -17.83
C ASP A 207 16.45 16.02 -18.02
N SER A 208 16.21 15.31 -16.91
CA SER A 208 15.62 13.96 -16.94
C SER A 208 14.20 13.94 -17.49
N VAL A 209 13.49 15.07 -17.43
CA VAL A 209 12.23 15.30 -18.13
C VAL A 209 12.39 16.57 -18.94
N ASP A 210 12.55 16.41 -20.25
CA ASP A 210 12.50 17.51 -21.22
C ASP A 210 11.17 17.41 -21.97
N ILE A 211 10.26 18.32 -21.65
CA ILE A 211 8.94 18.42 -22.27
C ILE A 211 9.03 19.10 -23.64
N GLY A 212 10.10 19.85 -23.91
CA GLY A 212 10.22 20.63 -25.14
C GLY A 212 9.00 21.54 -25.35
N ASN A 213 8.39 21.48 -26.53
CA ASN A 213 7.18 22.25 -26.84
C ASN A 213 5.90 21.38 -26.80
N ALA A 214 5.87 20.33 -25.98
CA ALA A 214 4.71 19.48 -25.82
C ALA A 214 3.67 20.09 -24.85
N ASP A 215 2.41 19.72 -25.05
CA ASP A 215 1.29 20.00 -24.16
C ASP A 215 1.00 18.79 -23.28
N VAL A 216 1.22 18.92 -21.97
CA VAL A 216 0.89 17.89 -20.98
C VAL A 216 -0.38 18.30 -20.25
N TYR A 217 -1.49 17.65 -20.58
CA TYR A 217 -2.74 17.73 -19.84
C TYR A 217 -2.72 16.73 -18.68
N GLY A 218 -2.04 17.07 -17.59
CA GLY A 218 -1.75 16.12 -16.53
C GLY A 218 -0.77 16.65 -15.49
N TYR A 219 0.00 15.74 -14.93
CA TYR A 219 1.01 15.99 -13.91
C TYR A 219 2.40 15.58 -14.42
N VAL A 220 3.44 16.19 -13.83
CA VAL A 220 4.83 15.81 -14.06
C VAL A 220 5.51 15.57 -12.73
N ALA A 221 6.19 14.43 -12.59
CA ALA A 221 6.83 14.03 -11.35
C ALA A 221 8.30 13.64 -11.63
N THR A 222 9.25 14.26 -10.93
CA THR A 222 10.68 13.98 -11.10
C THR A 222 11.33 13.63 -9.77
N GLY A 223 12.45 12.92 -9.79
CA GLY A 223 13.15 12.53 -8.56
C GLY A 223 13.86 13.69 -7.84
N LYS A 224 14.11 14.82 -8.53
CA LYS A 224 14.81 15.97 -7.92
C LYS A 224 14.66 17.31 -8.63
N ASN A 225 14.82 17.33 -9.95
CA ASN A 225 14.97 18.59 -10.71
C ASN A 225 13.66 18.98 -11.38
N MET A 226 13.38 20.28 -11.52
CA MET A 226 12.25 20.75 -12.32
C MET A 226 12.36 20.24 -13.77
N PRO A 227 11.24 19.86 -14.42
CA PRO A 227 11.25 19.51 -15.83
C PRO A 227 11.65 20.73 -16.69
N ASP A 228 12.35 20.49 -17.79
CA ASP A 228 12.58 21.54 -18.79
C ASP A 228 11.33 21.67 -19.67
N VAL A 229 10.79 22.89 -19.75
CA VAL A 229 9.62 23.20 -20.55
C VAL A 229 10.00 24.31 -21.51
N GLY A 230 9.96 23.99 -22.79
CA GLY A 230 10.27 24.92 -23.87
C GLY A 230 9.26 26.07 -23.97
N PRO A 231 9.55 27.10 -24.78
CA PRO A 231 8.77 28.34 -24.81
C PRO A 231 7.29 28.18 -25.19
N LYS A 232 6.92 27.04 -25.77
CA LYS A 232 5.54 26.70 -26.15
C LYS A 232 5.02 25.44 -25.44
N GLY A 233 5.80 24.84 -24.55
CA GLY A 233 5.36 23.70 -23.78
C GLY A 233 4.38 24.10 -22.68
N SER A 234 3.54 23.16 -22.26
CA SER A 234 2.56 23.38 -21.20
C SER A 234 2.40 22.16 -20.29
N ILE A 235 2.05 22.40 -19.03
CA ILE A 235 1.71 21.39 -18.02
C ILE A 235 0.49 21.93 -17.28
N THR A 236 -0.70 21.40 -17.58
CA THR A 236 -1.98 22.03 -17.20
C THR A 236 -3.16 21.04 -17.23
N ASP A 237 -4.37 21.51 -16.92
CA ASP A 237 -5.63 20.90 -17.32
C ASP A 237 -6.20 21.52 -18.60
N TYR A 238 -7.30 20.92 -19.09
CA TYR A 238 -8.10 21.43 -20.19
C TYR A 238 -8.82 22.76 -19.91
N ASP A 239 -8.94 23.16 -18.64
CA ASP A 239 -9.55 24.44 -18.28
C ASP A 239 -8.58 25.61 -18.50
N ASN A 240 -7.26 25.38 -18.44
CA ASN A 240 -6.22 26.41 -18.52
C ASN A 240 -5.11 26.13 -19.55
N PRO A 241 -5.43 25.77 -20.81
CA PRO A 241 -4.46 25.28 -21.79
C PRO A 241 -3.31 26.26 -22.06
N GLY A 242 -2.13 25.73 -22.39
CA GLY A 242 -0.96 26.50 -22.83
C GLY A 242 -0.19 27.21 -21.72
N LYS A 243 -0.35 26.77 -20.47
CA LYS A 243 0.38 27.29 -19.30
C LYS A 243 1.15 26.18 -18.60
N VAL A 244 2.17 26.58 -17.85
CA VAL A 244 2.83 25.70 -16.87
C VAL A 244 2.25 26.00 -15.50
N ASP A 245 1.46 25.07 -14.98
CA ASP A 245 0.93 25.08 -13.64
C ASP A 245 1.88 24.32 -12.69
N ASN A 246 2.61 25.06 -11.88
CA ASN A 246 3.56 24.49 -10.92
C ASN A 246 2.89 23.61 -9.84
N SER A 247 1.57 23.71 -9.63
CA SER A 247 0.87 22.81 -8.69
C SER A 247 0.74 21.39 -9.21
N ARG A 248 0.95 21.19 -10.51
CA ARG A 248 0.93 19.88 -11.19
C ARG A 248 2.34 19.28 -11.36
N ILE A 249 3.36 19.91 -10.75
CA ILE A 249 4.74 19.45 -10.82
C ILE A 249 5.20 19.07 -9.42
N THR A 250 5.72 17.85 -9.27
CA THR A 250 6.47 17.44 -8.08
C THR A 250 7.89 17.01 -8.42
N THR A 251 8.82 17.20 -7.48
CA THR A 251 10.25 16.94 -7.67
C THR A 251 10.84 16.03 -6.59
N ASP A 252 10.01 15.31 -5.86
CA ASP A 252 10.38 14.33 -4.83
C ASP A 252 9.82 12.94 -5.13
N TYR A 253 9.61 12.65 -6.42
CA TYR A 253 9.02 11.39 -6.86
C TYR A 253 9.96 10.21 -6.59
N TYR A 254 9.44 9.21 -5.88
CA TYR A 254 10.11 7.94 -5.64
C TYR A 254 9.14 6.81 -5.97
N ALA A 255 9.64 5.82 -6.71
CA ALA A 255 8.93 4.58 -7.00
C ALA A 255 9.93 3.45 -7.20
N GLU A 256 9.52 2.24 -6.85
CA GLU A 256 10.24 1.03 -7.19
C GLU A 256 9.50 0.33 -8.34
N PHE A 257 10.24 -0.04 -9.37
CA PHE A 257 9.73 -0.79 -10.51
C PHE A 257 10.35 -2.20 -10.48
N PRO A 258 9.76 -3.14 -9.72
CA PRO A 258 10.29 -4.50 -9.58
C PRO A 258 10.27 -5.23 -10.92
N ASP A 259 11.25 -6.11 -11.12
CA ASP A 259 11.29 -6.98 -12.30
C ASP A 259 10.06 -7.91 -12.31
N VAL A 260 9.50 -8.16 -13.49
CA VAL A 260 8.44 -9.14 -13.69
C VAL A 260 9.07 -10.44 -14.16
N GLU A 261 8.62 -11.55 -13.58
CA GLU A 261 9.01 -12.89 -14.02
C GLU A 261 7.93 -13.45 -14.95
N ALA A 262 8.35 -14.07 -16.06
CA ALA A 262 7.41 -14.73 -16.95
C ALA A 262 6.68 -15.87 -16.21
N PRO A 263 5.33 -15.99 -16.35
CA PRO A 263 4.58 -16.99 -15.62
C PRO A 263 4.97 -18.41 -16.05
N GLY A 264 4.97 -19.34 -15.10
CA GLY A 264 5.12 -20.76 -15.41
C GLY A 264 3.95 -21.25 -16.27
N MET A 265 4.25 -21.72 -17.49
CA MET A 265 3.23 -22.20 -18.42
C MET A 265 3.02 -23.71 -18.30
N PHE A 266 1.77 -24.14 -18.15
CA PHE A 266 1.40 -25.56 -18.21
C PHE A 266 1.07 -25.95 -19.66
N LEU A 267 1.80 -26.93 -20.20
CA LEU A 267 1.65 -27.45 -21.57
C LEU A 267 1.64 -26.34 -22.66
N PRO A 268 2.68 -25.50 -22.76
CA PRO A 268 2.72 -24.47 -23.79
C PRO A 268 2.87 -25.06 -25.19
N PHE A 269 2.31 -24.39 -26.19
CA PHE A 269 2.66 -24.60 -27.58
C PHE A 269 4.07 -24.07 -27.84
N THR A 270 4.86 -24.78 -28.64
CA THR A 270 6.27 -24.43 -28.92
C THR A 270 6.48 -23.76 -30.28
N SER A 271 5.38 -23.35 -30.93
CA SER A 271 5.42 -22.65 -32.21
C SER A 271 4.17 -21.78 -32.37
N ILE A 272 4.35 -20.60 -32.96
CA ILE A 272 3.27 -19.72 -33.36
C ILE A 272 3.10 -19.80 -34.89
N PRO A 273 1.86 -19.83 -35.42
CA PRO A 273 1.64 -19.80 -36.85
C PRO A 273 2.18 -18.52 -37.48
N SER A 274 2.83 -18.63 -38.65
CA SER A 274 3.27 -17.46 -39.42
C SER A 274 2.11 -16.70 -40.07
N SER A 275 0.91 -17.29 -40.15
CA SER A 275 -0.32 -16.63 -40.60
C SER A 275 -1.53 -17.47 -40.18
N GLY A 276 -2.71 -16.86 -40.01
CA GLY A 276 -3.95 -17.54 -39.63
C GLY A 276 -4.42 -17.16 -38.23
N THR A 277 -5.10 -18.08 -37.54
CA THR A 277 -5.87 -17.77 -36.32
C THR A 277 -5.34 -18.50 -35.09
N ILE A 278 -5.16 -17.78 -33.99
CA ILE A 278 -4.89 -18.27 -32.64
C ILE A 278 -6.17 -18.17 -31.82
N LEU A 279 -6.70 -19.32 -31.41
CA LEU A 279 -7.95 -19.40 -30.63
C LEU A 279 -7.76 -19.12 -29.13
N GLY A 280 -6.53 -18.86 -28.71
CA GLY A 280 -6.11 -18.77 -27.31
C GLY A 280 -5.17 -19.89 -26.88
N GLY A 281 -4.41 -19.66 -25.82
CA GLY A 281 -3.44 -20.63 -25.29
C GLY A 281 -2.16 -19.99 -24.75
N ASN A 282 -1.31 -20.83 -24.18
CA ASN A 282 0.03 -20.45 -23.73
C ASN A 282 1.06 -20.89 -24.77
N TYR A 283 1.97 -20.01 -25.13
CA TYR A 283 3.03 -20.25 -26.12
C TYR A 283 4.39 -19.97 -25.47
N ASP A 284 5.32 -20.91 -25.58
CA ASP A 284 6.71 -20.78 -25.11
C ASP A 284 7.61 -21.06 -26.32
N VAL A 285 8.07 -19.99 -26.95
CA VAL A 285 8.74 -20.02 -28.26
C VAL A 285 10.10 -19.34 -28.20
N SER A 286 11.00 -19.72 -29.11
CA SER A 286 12.36 -19.13 -29.16
C SER A 286 12.45 -17.84 -29.95
N ASN A 287 11.49 -17.57 -30.83
CA ASN A 287 11.37 -16.36 -31.64
C ASN A 287 9.95 -16.28 -32.19
N TRP A 288 9.53 -15.08 -32.60
CA TRP A 288 8.30 -14.89 -33.35
C TRP A 288 8.54 -13.90 -34.50
N SER A 289 8.67 -14.45 -35.71
CA SER A 289 8.88 -13.64 -36.91
C SER A 289 7.69 -13.72 -37.88
N LEU A 290 7.20 -12.56 -38.32
CA LEU A 290 6.18 -12.39 -39.35
C LEU A 290 6.72 -11.48 -40.46
N SER A 291 6.52 -11.85 -41.72
CA SER A 291 7.10 -11.12 -42.85
C SER A 291 6.15 -11.04 -44.05
N GLY A 292 6.51 -10.25 -45.06
CA GLY A 292 5.69 -10.14 -46.28
C GLY A 292 4.29 -9.62 -45.96
N SER A 293 3.25 -10.42 -46.19
CA SER A 293 1.85 -10.10 -45.90
C SER A 293 1.22 -11.07 -44.90
N ASP A 294 2.04 -11.66 -44.03
CA ASP A 294 1.60 -12.56 -42.97
C ASP A 294 0.61 -11.85 -42.03
N THR A 295 -0.46 -12.53 -41.62
CA THR A 295 -1.43 -11.95 -40.68
C THR A 295 -1.88 -12.98 -39.67
N VAL A 296 -1.69 -12.68 -38.39
CA VAL A 296 -2.11 -13.53 -37.27
C VAL A 296 -3.29 -12.88 -36.57
N TYR A 297 -4.41 -13.59 -36.47
CA TYR A 297 -5.62 -13.19 -35.75
C TYR A 297 -5.67 -13.88 -34.40
N ILE A 298 -5.77 -13.10 -33.32
CA ILE A 298 -5.88 -13.59 -31.95
C ILE A 298 -7.33 -13.40 -31.50
N THR A 299 -8.04 -14.51 -31.35
CA THR A 299 -9.50 -14.50 -31.11
C THR A 299 -9.86 -14.90 -29.69
N GLY A 300 -8.89 -15.42 -28.94
CA GLY A 300 -9.05 -15.81 -27.54
C GLY A 300 -7.82 -15.46 -26.69
N PRO A 301 -7.90 -15.66 -25.36
CA PRO A 301 -6.84 -15.26 -24.44
C PRO A 301 -5.53 -15.98 -24.74
N THR A 302 -4.50 -15.22 -25.06
CA THR A 302 -3.20 -15.74 -25.50
C THR A 302 -2.09 -15.15 -24.65
N ARG A 303 -1.24 -16.02 -24.12
CA ARG A 303 0.01 -15.63 -23.47
C ARG A 303 1.17 -16.18 -24.25
N VAL A 304 2.14 -15.34 -24.54
CA VAL A 304 3.35 -15.71 -25.26
C VAL A 304 4.55 -15.36 -24.42
N LYS A 305 5.39 -16.35 -24.15
CA LYS A 305 6.73 -16.20 -23.60
C LYS A 305 7.71 -16.46 -24.74
N ILE A 306 8.66 -15.56 -24.89
CA ILE A 306 9.63 -15.58 -25.96
C ILE A 306 11.00 -15.40 -25.34
N SER A 307 11.93 -16.29 -25.72
CA SER A 307 13.31 -16.28 -25.21
C SER A 307 14.32 -15.61 -26.18
N GLY A 308 13.82 -14.76 -27.05
CA GLY A 308 14.52 -14.23 -28.22
C GLY A 308 13.62 -13.27 -28.98
N ASP A 309 14.02 -12.86 -30.18
CA ASP A 309 13.44 -11.67 -30.81
C ASP A 309 12.00 -11.86 -31.32
N ILE A 310 11.24 -10.77 -31.29
CA ILE A 310 10.00 -10.60 -32.06
C ILE A 310 10.27 -9.68 -33.24
N ASP A 311 10.03 -10.15 -34.46
CA ASP A 311 10.20 -9.36 -35.68
C ASP A 311 8.95 -9.39 -36.56
N VAL A 312 8.26 -8.26 -36.67
CA VAL A 312 7.13 -8.09 -37.61
C VAL A 312 7.53 -7.09 -38.69
N THR A 313 7.70 -7.56 -39.93
CA THR A 313 8.26 -6.77 -41.03
C THR A 313 7.40 -6.81 -42.29
N GLY A 314 7.71 -5.95 -43.27
CA GLY A 314 6.94 -5.83 -44.51
C GLY A 314 5.57 -5.19 -44.26
N THR A 315 4.50 -5.86 -44.69
CA THR A 315 3.10 -5.49 -44.42
C THR A 315 2.42 -6.50 -43.49
N ALA A 316 3.20 -7.28 -42.73
CA ALA A 316 2.68 -8.24 -41.78
C ALA A 316 1.95 -7.55 -40.63
N SER A 317 1.00 -8.24 -40.00
CA SER A 317 0.19 -7.69 -38.91
C SER A 317 -0.23 -8.75 -37.88
N ILE A 318 -0.36 -8.32 -36.64
CA ILE A 318 -0.99 -9.07 -35.56
C ILE A 318 -2.30 -8.36 -35.23
N VAL A 319 -3.41 -9.08 -35.30
CA VAL A 319 -4.75 -8.53 -35.05
C VAL A 319 -5.34 -9.20 -33.82
N ILE A 320 -5.61 -8.42 -32.78
CA ILE A 320 -6.36 -8.87 -31.60
C ILE A 320 -7.82 -8.55 -31.86
N GLU A 321 -8.61 -9.59 -32.13
CA GLU A 321 -10.04 -9.46 -32.39
C GLU A 321 -10.80 -9.08 -31.11
N PRO A 322 -12.06 -8.63 -31.18
CA PRO A 322 -12.81 -8.11 -30.03
C PRO A 322 -12.95 -9.07 -28.82
N THR A 323 -12.77 -10.38 -29.03
CA THR A 323 -12.81 -11.40 -27.97
C THR A 323 -11.43 -11.89 -27.52
N GLY A 324 -10.36 -11.46 -28.20
CA GLY A 324 -8.99 -11.85 -27.94
C GLY A 324 -8.32 -11.02 -26.84
N SER A 325 -7.21 -11.54 -26.34
CA SER A 325 -6.22 -10.77 -25.57
C SER A 325 -4.84 -11.36 -25.81
N LEU A 326 -3.82 -10.52 -25.74
CA LEU A 326 -2.43 -10.89 -25.94
C LEU A 326 -1.58 -10.34 -24.79
N GLU A 327 -0.95 -11.24 -24.04
CA GLU A 327 0.14 -10.92 -23.12
C GLU A 327 1.46 -11.46 -23.70
N ILE A 328 2.46 -10.62 -23.84
CA ILE A 328 3.80 -10.98 -24.30
C ILE A 328 4.79 -10.82 -23.13
N TYR A 329 5.63 -11.82 -22.91
CA TYR A 329 6.77 -11.77 -22.00
C TYR A 329 8.03 -12.02 -22.83
N THR A 330 8.93 -11.04 -22.88
CA THR A 330 10.17 -11.07 -23.67
C THR A 330 11.38 -10.78 -22.79
N ASP A 331 12.47 -11.51 -22.99
CA ASP A 331 13.79 -11.23 -22.43
C ASP A 331 14.78 -10.72 -23.49
N ASP A 332 14.26 -10.34 -24.67
CA ASP A 332 15.03 -9.86 -25.82
C ASP A 332 14.22 -8.80 -26.61
N ASP A 333 14.81 -8.30 -27.68
CA ASP A 333 14.29 -7.23 -28.53
C ASP A 333 12.90 -7.53 -29.13
N ILE A 334 12.07 -6.47 -29.18
CA ILE A 334 10.80 -6.47 -29.94
C ILE A 334 10.90 -5.42 -31.03
N ASN A 335 10.74 -5.85 -32.28
CA ASN A 335 10.68 -4.97 -33.42
C ASN A 335 9.40 -5.24 -34.23
N ILE A 336 8.34 -4.53 -33.86
CA ILE A 336 7.05 -4.59 -34.55
C ILE A 336 6.91 -3.39 -35.46
N ALA A 337 7.12 -3.62 -36.76
CA ALA A 337 7.01 -2.65 -37.84
C ALA A 337 5.87 -3.04 -38.82
N GLY A 338 5.88 -2.43 -40.01
CA GLY A 338 4.91 -2.75 -41.06
C GLY A 338 3.49 -2.32 -40.72
N ASN A 339 2.53 -3.25 -40.83
CA ASN A 339 1.15 -3.03 -40.38
C ASN A 339 0.97 -3.35 -38.89
N GLY A 340 2.04 -3.58 -38.13
CA GLY A 340 2.05 -3.51 -36.68
C GLY A 340 1.06 -4.42 -35.96
N ILE A 341 0.67 -4.00 -34.74
CA ILE A 341 -0.44 -4.60 -34.00
C ILE A 341 -1.72 -3.77 -34.20
N VAL A 342 -2.82 -4.47 -34.47
CA VAL A 342 -4.18 -3.92 -34.46
C VAL A 342 -4.92 -4.52 -33.28
N ASN A 343 -5.21 -3.70 -32.27
CA ASN A 343 -6.02 -4.11 -31.13
C ASN A 343 -7.47 -3.63 -31.34
N GLU A 344 -8.31 -4.46 -31.98
CA GLU A 344 -9.70 -4.13 -32.31
C GLU A 344 -10.61 -4.05 -31.08
N THR A 345 -10.11 -4.43 -29.91
CA THR A 345 -10.83 -4.26 -28.65
C THR A 345 -10.86 -2.79 -28.20
N GLU A 346 -9.97 -1.94 -28.74
CA GLU A 346 -9.73 -0.54 -28.33
C GLU A 346 -9.41 -0.39 -26.84
N LYS A 347 -8.96 -1.49 -26.21
CA LYS A 347 -8.62 -1.55 -24.79
C LYS A 347 -7.15 -1.93 -24.61
N PRO A 348 -6.31 -1.03 -24.09
CA PRO A 348 -4.91 -1.30 -23.77
C PRO A 348 -4.73 -2.55 -22.90
N GLU A 349 -5.63 -2.83 -21.94
CA GLU A 349 -5.60 -4.05 -21.10
C GLU A 349 -5.64 -5.38 -21.89
N LYS A 350 -6.03 -5.36 -23.17
CA LYS A 350 -6.06 -6.55 -24.03
C LYS A 350 -4.76 -6.79 -24.78
N LEU A 351 -3.81 -5.85 -24.72
CA LEU A 351 -2.47 -5.97 -25.24
C LEU A 351 -1.46 -5.54 -24.17
N MET A 352 -0.90 -6.53 -23.48
CA MET A 352 0.09 -6.32 -22.44
C MET A 352 1.46 -6.82 -22.91
N ILE A 353 2.50 -6.02 -22.73
CA ILE A 353 3.87 -6.40 -23.08
C ILE A 353 4.76 -6.23 -21.85
N PHE A 354 5.45 -7.30 -21.47
CA PHE A 354 6.31 -7.39 -20.31
C PHE A 354 7.75 -7.65 -20.74
N GLY A 355 8.64 -6.70 -20.46
CA GLY A 355 10.08 -6.92 -20.53
C GLY A 355 10.54 -7.58 -19.24
N VAL A 356 11.01 -8.83 -19.33
CA VAL A 356 11.44 -9.64 -18.19
C VAL A 356 12.97 -9.71 -18.06
N ASP A 357 13.71 -9.12 -19.00
CA ASP A 357 15.15 -9.00 -18.88
C ASP A 357 15.56 -8.08 -17.72
N LYS A 358 16.72 -8.39 -17.14
CA LYS A 358 17.31 -7.71 -15.99
C LYS A 358 18.50 -6.82 -16.38
N GLY A 359 18.94 -6.87 -17.63
CA GLY A 359 19.91 -5.95 -18.22
C GLY A 359 19.32 -4.56 -18.35
N LEU A 360 20.04 -3.54 -17.85
CA LEU A 360 19.55 -2.17 -17.84
C LEU A 360 19.84 -1.46 -19.17
N GLY A 361 18.80 -1.31 -19.98
CA GLY A 361 18.80 -0.56 -21.23
C GLY A 361 19.45 -1.31 -22.39
N ASP A 362 19.64 -2.62 -22.25
CA ASP A 362 20.24 -3.47 -23.29
C ASP A 362 19.21 -3.84 -24.37
N ASP A 363 17.96 -4.10 -23.96
CA ASP A 363 16.86 -4.46 -24.86
C ASP A 363 16.08 -3.25 -25.37
N GLU A 364 15.57 -3.39 -26.60
CA GLU A 364 14.74 -2.41 -27.27
C GLU A 364 13.36 -2.98 -27.62
N ILE A 365 12.30 -2.37 -27.07
CA ILE A 365 10.91 -2.74 -27.33
C ILE A 365 10.27 -1.67 -28.21
N LYS A 366 10.28 -1.92 -29.52
CA LYS A 366 9.66 -1.08 -30.55
C LYS A 366 8.32 -1.64 -30.99
N ILE A 367 7.25 -0.89 -30.74
CA ILE A 367 5.89 -1.29 -31.09
C ILE A 367 5.25 -0.24 -31.99
N SER A 368 4.93 -0.65 -33.22
CA SER A 368 4.11 0.13 -34.13
C SER A 368 2.68 -0.41 -34.19
N GLY A 369 1.68 0.47 -34.15
CA GLY A 369 0.30 0.19 -34.50
C GLY A 369 0.01 0.39 -35.99
N ASN A 370 -1.22 0.05 -36.41
CA ASN A 370 -1.75 0.34 -37.75
C ASN A 370 -2.84 1.41 -37.68
N GLY A 371 -2.44 2.68 -37.54
CA GLY A 371 -3.40 3.74 -37.21
C GLY A 371 -3.25 4.06 -35.74
N SER A 372 -4.07 3.53 -34.84
CA SER A 372 -3.87 3.75 -33.39
C SER A 372 -3.28 2.52 -32.71
N LEU A 373 -2.45 2.72 -31.70
CA LEU A 373 -1.91 1.66 -30.85
C LEU A 373 -2.63 1.69 -29.50
N TYR A 374 -3.25 0.58 -29.10
CA TYR A 374 -3.81 0.38 -27.76
C TYR A 374 -3.02 -0.70 -27.05
N ALA A 375 -2.10 -0.32 -26.16
CA ALA A 375 -1.18 -1.24 -25.50
C ALA A 375 -0.75 -0.73 -24.13
N ALA A 376 -0.50 -1.64 -23.20
CA ALA A 376 0.20 -1.34 -21.97
C ALA A 376 1.55 -2.09 -21.93
N VAL A 377 2.62 -1.36 -21.64
CA VAL A 377 3.99 -1.90 -21.69
C VAL A 377 4.66 -1.72 -20.32
N TYR A 378 5.05 -2.82 -19.70
CA TYR A 378 5.84 -2.82 -18.48
C TYR A 378 7.19 -3.49 -18.74
N ALA A 379 8.20 -2.69 -19.00
CA ALA A 379 9.56 -3.14 -19.28
C ALA A 379 10.55 -2.22 -18.55
N PRO A 380 10.64 -2.32 -17.21
CA PRO A 380 11.34 -1.34 -16.39
C PRO A 380 12.85 -1.29 -16.64
N ASN A 381 13.40 -2.25 -17.40
CA ASN A 381 14.81 -2.34 -17.75
C ASN A 381 15.06 -2.15 -19.25
N ALA A 382 14.04 -2.07 -20.11
CA ALA A 382 14.22 -1.93 -21.56
C ALA A 382 13.97 -0.48 -22.04
N VAL A 383 14.50 -0.13 -23.21
CA VAL A 383 14.14 1.09 -23.92
C VAL A 383 12.85 0.85 -24.70
N VAL A 384 11.80 1.61 -24.43
CA VAL A 384 10.49 1.43 -25.06
C VAL A 384 10.27 2.50 -26.13
N THR A 385 9.96 2.11 -27.36
CA THR A 385 9.53 3.05 -28.41
C THR A 385 8.13 2.70 -28.87
N LEU A 386 7.19 3.65 -28.73
CA LEU A 386 5.80 3.47 -29.15
C LEU A 386 5.49 4.36 -30.36
N ASN A 387 4.77 3.78 -31.32
CA ASN A 387 4.30 4.48 -32.51
C ASN A 387 2.87 4.07 -32.81
N GLY A 388 1.93 5.02 -32.81
CA GLY A 388 0.54 4.72 -33.19
C GLY A 388 0.43 4.25 -34.64
N GLY A 389 1.23 4.79 -35.54
CA GLY A 389 1.32 4.41 -36.96
C GLY A 389 0.37 5.17 -37.90
N GLY A 390 0.35 4.75 -39.17
CA GLY A 390 -0.54 5.30 -40.21
C GLY A 390 0.07 6.40 -41.12
N SER A 391 -0.16 6.30 -42.43
CA SER A 391 0.38 7.21 -43.46
C SER A 391 -0.14 8.65 -43.39
N SER A 392 -1.12 8.94 -42.52
CA SER A 392 -1.75 10.26 -42.36
C SER A 392 -1.35 11.00 -41.08
N GLY A 393 -0.47 10.44 -40.23
CA GLY A 393 -0.04 11.08 -38.98
C GLY A 393 -1.16 11.29 -37.95
N ALA A 394 -2.28 10.57 -38.09
CA ALA A 394 -3.45 10.66 -37.21
C ALA A 394 -3.47 9.56 -36.13
N GLY A 395 -2.47 8.68 -36.13
CA GLY A 395 -2.45 7.49 -35.29
C GLY A 395 -1.97 7.65 -33.85
N GLN A 396 -2.88 7.63 -32.88
CA GLN A 396 -2.56 7.95 -31.48
C GLN A 396 -2.09 6.70 -30.70
N VAL A 397 -1.39 6.91 -29.58
CA VAL A 397 -1.03 5.84 -28.65
C VAL A 397 -1.91 5.94 -27.41
N TYR A 398 -2.53 4.82 -27.03
CA TYR A 398 -3.43 4.69 -25.89
C TYR A 398 -2.92 3.62 -24.95
N GLY A 399 -2.89 3.91 -23.64
CA GLY A 399 -2.53 2.94 -22.61
C GLY A 399 -1.50 3.49 -21.64
N ALA A 400 -0.56 2.65 -21.19
CA ALA A 400 0.42 3.05 -20.19
C ALA A 400 1.78 2.42 -20.47
N VAL A 401 2.85 3.08 -20.04
CA VAL A 401 4.22 2.62 -20.23
C VAL A 401 5.04 2.77 -18.95
N VAL A 402 5.84 1.74 -18.66
CA VAL A 402 6.95 1.76 -17.72
C VAL A 402 8.19 1.27 -18.45
N GLY A 403 9.18 2.14 -18.62
CA GLY A 403 10.43 1.84 -19.32
C GLY A 403 11.68 2.18 -18.51
N TYR A 404 12.84 1.68 -18.92
CA TYR A 404 14.12 2.29 -18.50
C TYR A 404 14.24 3.70 -19.11
N ASP A 405 13.95 3.80 -20.40
CA ASP A 405 13.72 5.02 -21.17
C ASP A 405 12.49 4.77 -22.06
N ALA A 406 11.79 5.82 -22.46
CA ALA A 406 10.64 5.68 -23.35
C ALA A 406 10.50 6.86 -24.33
N ASP A 407 10.35 6.50 -25.60
CA ASP A 407 10.21 7.43 -26.73
C ASP A 407 8.87 7.24 -27.44
N LEU A 408 8.27 8.36 -27.88
CA LEU A 408 7.13 8.38 -28.80
C LEU A 408 7.59 8.81 -30.18
N VAL A 409 7.35 7.95 -31.18
CA VAL A 409 7.80 8.17 -32.55
C VAL A 409 6.60 8.07 -33.49
N GLY A 410 6.55 8.90 -34.54
CA GLY A 410 5.56 8.75 -35.61
C GLY A 410 4.16 9.30 -35.31
N ASN A 411 3.84 9.60 -34.05
CA ASN A 411 2.71 10.47 -33.67
C ASN A 411 3.06 11.29 -32.42
N ALA A 412 2.43 12.45 -32.33
CA ALA A 412 2.63 13.40 -31.28
C ALA A 412 1.65 13.20 -30.10
N HIS A 413 0.63 12.33 -30.16
CA HIS A 413 -0.38 12.22 -29.09
C HIS A 413 -0.36 10.87 -28.35
N PHE A 414 -0.17 10.92 -27.03
CA PHE A 414 -0.32 9.82 -26.09
C PHE A 414 -1.47 10.07 -25.11
N SER A 415 -2.34 9.08 -24.92
CA SER A 415 -3.49 9.15 -24.04
C SER A 415 -3.46 8.00 -23.03
N TYR A 416 -3.29 8.35 -21.75
CA TYR A 416 -3.33 7.38 -20.67
C TYR A 416 -4.73 6.79 -20.49
N ASP A 417 -4.83 5.46 -20.39
CA ASP A 417 -6.08 4.80 -20.01
C ASP A 417 -6.15 4.60 -18.49
N GLU A 418 -6.98 5.40 -17.81
CA GLU A 418 -7.21 5.37 -16.36
C GLU A 418 -7.78 4.02 -15.88
N ALA A 419 -8.33 3.20 -16.78
CA ALA A 419 -8.72 1.83 -16.43
C ALA A 419 -7.53 0.96 -16.00
N LEU A 420 -6.30 1.34 -16.39
CA LEU A 420 -5.07 0.61 -16.04
C LEU A 420 -4.58 0.87 -14.60
N GLU A 421 -5.13 1.87 -13.88
CA GLU A 421 -4.82 2.10 -12.46
C GLU A 421 -5.14 0.89 -11.59
N GLU A 422 -6.18 0.14 -11.97
CA GLU A 422 -6.64 -1.06 -11.26
C GLU A 422 -5.86 -2.32 -11.69
N TYR A 423 -4.97 -2.22 -12.68
CA TYR A 423 -4.22 -3.36 -13.17
C TYR A 423 -3.12 -3.74 -12.19
N ASN A 424 -3.36 -4.82 -11.46
CA ASN A 424 -2.46 -5.33 -10.44
C ASN A 424 -1.64 -6.53 -10.97
N LEU A 425 -0.32 -6.37 -11.03
CA LEU A 425 0.61 -7.42 -11.47
C LEU A 425 0.78 -8.57 -10.46
N GLY A 426 0.23 -8.44 -9.26
CA GLY A 426 0.29 -9.47 -8.21
C GLY A 426 1.72 -9.77 -7.73
N SER A 427 2.71 -8.97 -8.12
CA SER A 427 4.07 -8.98 -7.58
C SER A 427 4.13 -7.95 -6.44
N GLY A 428 4.60 -8.34 -5.27
CA GLY A 428 4.65 -7.47 -4.10
C GLY A 428 4.20 -8.18 -2.83
N GLY A 429 4.83 -7.84 -1.72
CA GLY A 429 4.32 -8.24 -0.41
C GLY A 429 3.03 -7.51 -0.06
N TYR A 430 2.48 -7.81 1.10
CA TYR A 430 1.44 -6.97 1.68
C TYR A 430 2.06 -5.75 2.34
N GLU A 431 1.54 -4.57 2.05
CA GLU A 431 1.87 -3.32 2.72
C GLU A 431 0.73 -2.92 3.66
N ILE A 432 1.05 -2.22 4.75
CA ILE A 432 0.04 -1.69 5.67
C ILE A 432 -0.43 -0.35 5.13
N ASP A 433 -1.68 -0.29 4.67
CA ASP A 433 -2.32 0.92 4.18
C ASP A 433 -2.93 1.73 5.33
N GLU A 434 -3.55 1.04 6.30
CA GLU A 434 -4.14 1.67 7.49
C GLU A 434 -3.72 0.93 8.76
N TRP A 435 -3.46 1.69 9.84
CA TRP A 435 -3.20 1.16 11.18
C TRP A 435 -3.90 2.01 12.25
N VAL A 436 -4.71 1.39 13.10
CA VAL A 436 -5.52 2.09 14.12
C VAL A 436 -5.63 1.30 15.42
N GLU A 437 -5.44 1.99 16.57
CA GLU A 437 -5.84 1.48 17.88
C GLU A 437 -7.34 1.68 18.13
N LEU A 438 -8.08 0.59 18.38
CA LEU A 438 -9.53 0.61 18.60
C LEU A 438 -9.87 0.97 20.05
N ALA A 439 -9.69 2.23 20.43
CA ALA A 439 -9.94 2.73 21.78
C ALA A 439 -11.38 3.29 22.01
N GLY A 440 -12.26 3.29 21.00
CA GLY A 440 -13.61 3.89 21.09
C GLY A 440 -14.49 3.64 19.86
N VAL A 441 -15.54 4.45 19.68
CA VAL A 441 -16.38 4.41 18.47
C VAL A 441 -15.64 5.14 17.36
N SER A 442 -14.86 4.42 16.55
CA SER A 442 -14.29 4.93 15.31
C SER A 442 -15.30 4.75 14.17
N MET A 443 -15.31 5.68 13.21
CA MET A 443 -16.10 5.57 11.99
C MET A 443 -15.42 4.67 10.94
N THR A 444 -14.12 4.40 11.09
CA THR A 444 -13.32 3.65 10.09
C THR A 444 -13.28 2.15 10.38
N ALA A 445 -13.19 1.75 11.65
CA ALA A 445 -13.23 0.33 12.06
C ALA A 445 -13.84 0.17 13.46
N MET A 446 -14.61 -0.90 13.66
CA MET A 446 -15.24 -1.20 14.95
C MET A 446 -14.53 -2.36 15.65
N ASN A 447 -14.60 -2.39 16.98
CA ASN A 447 -14.08 -3.52 17.76
C ASN A 447 -14.69 -4.84 17.27
N LEU A 448 -13.82 -5.82 17.01
CA LEU A 448 -14.21 -7.15 16.57
C LEU A 448 -14.38 -8.08 17.77
N ASP A 449 -15.50 -8.80 17.83
CA ASP A 449 -15.71 -9.85 18.82
C ASP A 449 -14.92 -11.11 18.44
N MET A 450 -13.70 -11.22 18.96
CA MET A 450 -12.76 -12.32 18.69
C MET A 450 -13.37 -13.70 19.01
N GLY A 451 -14.32 -13.78 19.94
CA GLY A 451 -14.97 -15.05 20.33
C GLY A 451 -15.80 -15.69 19.22
N LYS A 452 -16.28 -14.90 18.24
CA LYS A 452 -16.99 -15.42 17.06
C LYS A 452 -16.11 -16.21 16.11
N TYR A 453 -14.78 -16.08 16.26
CA TYR A 453 -13.78 -16.70 15.41
C TYR A 453 -13.07 -17.89 16.10
N GLY A 454 -13.65 -18.37 17.21
CA GLY A 454 -13.15 -19.54 17.95
C GLY A 454 -11.96 -19.25 18.86
N LEU A 455 -11.79 -17.99 19.30
CA LEU A 455 -10.68 -17.51 20.15
C LEU A 455 -11.11 -17.09 21.56
#